data_AF-A0A3P3DJT9-F1
#
_entry.id   AF-A0A3P3DJT9-F1
#
_cell.length_a   1.000
_cell.length_b   1.000
_cell.length_c   1.000
_cell.angle_alpha   90.00
_cell.angle_beta   90.00
_cell.angle_gamma   90.00
#
_symmetry.space_group_name_H-M   'P 1'
#
loop_
_entity.id
_entity.type
_entity.pdbx_description
1 polymer ?
#
loop_
_entity_poly.entity_id
_entity_poly.type
_entity_poly.pdbx_seq_one_letter_code
_entity_poly.pdbx_strand_id
1 'polypeptide(L)'
;MRRGDLPPVKTFYRENISRELLEAQRMVFAHLGIELQQELEKGMKHADWLDRSFGGTSDEVVVVCDIDAFPLNTAAFAAMVGRARSGVLTGLEQVANHVTNRAPYAGPMFLAAPAGLWQRLGRPASRATEAVDVAQAFTVAARAAGSGVEVIAPRFAIAPKWALGDRGVFGIGTFYGDLDFFHLFEARLQSPVELFCAVAEGVVSGRHDFARYLEIMREVPPVVARPRKRFGLF
;
A
#
# COMPACT_ATOMS: atom_id res chain seq x y z
N MET A 1 -6.94 -19.66 12.57
CA MET A 1 -5.95 -20.04 11.54
C MET A 1 -4.61 -20.26 12.22
N ARG A 2 -3.87 -21.32 11.91
CA ARG A 2 -2.54 -21.53 12.54
C ARG A 2 -1.53 -20.62 11.83
N ARG A 3 -0.48 -20.17 12.54
CA ARG A 3 0.57 -19.28 11.98
C ARG A 3 1.26 -19.82 10.71
N GLY A 4 1.28 -21.14 10.50
CA GLY A 4 1.86 -21.77 9.30
C GLY A 4 0.99 -21.73 8.03
N ASP A 5 -0.24 -21.21 8.11
CA ASP A 5 -1.16 -21.17 6.97
C ASP A 5 -1.22 -19.80 6.28
N LEU A 6 -0.40 -18.81 6.67
CA LEU A 6 -0.42 -17.47 6.06
C LEU A 6 0.63 -17.37 4.95
N PRO A 7 0.29 -16.79 3.78
CA PRO A 7 1.28 -16.56 2.73
C PRO A 7 2.31 -15.51 3.16
N PRO A 8 3.54 -15.57 2.65
CA PRO A 8 4.50 -14.48 2.84
C PRO A 8 4.00 -13.21 2.16
N VAL A 9 4.35 -12.06 2.74
CA VAL A 9 4.16 -10.76 2.12
C VAL A 9 5.43 -10.35 1.39
N LYS A 10 5.29 -9.98 0.13
CA LYS A 10 6.41 -9.49 -0.69
C LYS A 10 6.39 -7.98 -0.75
N THR A 11 7.57 -7.37 -0.68
CA THR A 11 7.71 -5.91 -0.84
C THR A 11 8.92 -5.59 -1.69
N PHE A 12 8.75 -4.57 -2.52
CA PHE A 12 9.76 -4.08 -3.45
C PHE A 12 10.47 -2.87 -2.87
N TYR A 13 11.81 -2.84 -2.98
CA TYR A 13 12.55 -1.62 -2.71
C TYR A 13 13.78 -1.46 -3.59
N ARG A 14 14.29 -0.22 -3.61
CA ARG A 14 15.52 0.18 -4.28
C ARG A 14 16.54 0.68 -3.27
N GLU A 15 17.78 0.83 -3.71
CA GLU A 15 18.92 1.25 -2.87
C GLU A 15 18.75 2.63 -2.21
N ASN A 16 17.79 3.45 -2.67
CA ASN A 16 17.52 4.77 -2.12
C ASN A 16 16.56 4.78 -0.91
N ILE A 17 16.07 3.62 -0.48
CA ILE A 17 15.22 3.51 0.71
C ILE A 17 16.09 3.50 1.97
N SER A 18 15.67 4.26 2.99
CA SER A 18 16.41 4.36 4.25
C SER A 18 16.43 3.04 5.00
N ARG A 19 17.53 2.80 5.72
CA ARG A 19 17.71 1.55 6.47
C ARG A 19 16.70 1.43 7.62
N GLU A 20 16.40 2.56 8.24
CA GLU A 20 15.43 2.72 9.32
C GLU A 20 14.04 2.22 8.89
N LEU A 21 13.61 2.57 7.67
CA LEU A 21 12.32 2.16 7.14
C LEU A 21 12.28 0.64 6.88
N LEU A 22 13.36 0.08 6.30
CA LEU A 22 13.47 -1.37 6.10
C LEU A 22 13.41 -2.15 7.41
N GLU A 23 14.13 -1.67 8.43
CA GLU A 23 14.20 -2.28 9.75
C GLU A 23 12.88 -2.16 10.50
N ALA A 24 12.23 -0.99 10.47
CA ALA A 24 10.92 -0.76 11.08
C ALA A 24 9.84 -1.67 10.48
N GLN A 25 9.79 -1.81 9.15
CA GLN A 25 8.84 -2.72 8.52
C GLN A 25 9.11 -4.17 8.95
N ARG A 26 10.38 -4.62 8.86
CA ARG A 26 10.76 -5.98 9.27
C ARG A 26 10.39 -6.29 10.72
N MET A 27 10.60 -5.33 11.60
CA MET A 27 10.26 -5.43 13.03
C MET A 27 8.77 -5.69 13.23
N VAL A 28 7.89 -4.96 12.53
CA VAL A 28 6.43 -5.16 12.62
C VAL A 28 6.04 -6.56 12.16
N PHE A 29 6.49 -6.98 10.98
CA PHE A 29 6.15 -8.30 10.44
C PHE A 29 6.65 -9.44 11.34
N ALA A 30 7.86 -9.32 11.88
CA ALA A 30 8.41 -10.27 12.84
C ALA A 30 7.57 -10.35 14.13
N HIS A 31 7.18 -9.20 14.69
CA HIS A 31 6.32 -9.13 15.87
C HIS A 31 4.96 -9.80 15.65
N LEU A 32 4.35 -9.56 14.48
CA LEU A 32 3.06 -10.15 14.10
C LEU A 32 3.13 -11.62 13.68
N GLY A 33 4.35 -12.17 13.54
CA GLY A 33 4.58 -13.54 13.08
C GLY A 33 4.14 -13.76 11.63
N ILE A 34 4.30 -12.74 10.78
CA ILE A 34 4.00 -12.78 9.34
C ILE A 34 5.34 -12.81 8.60
N GLU A 35 5.52 -13.77 7.70
CA GLU A 35 6.72 -13.82 6.87
C GLU A 35 6.77 -12.61 5.91
N LEU A 36 7.90 -11.90 5.89
CA LEU A 36 8.14 -10.76 5.02
C LEU A 36 9.34 -11.04 4.12
N GLN A 37 9.15 -10.86 2.82
CA GLN A 37 10.18 -10.97 1.79
C GLN A 37 10.45 -9.58 1.21
N GLN A 38 11.49 -8.92 1.71
CA GLN A 38 11.95 -7.63 1.19
C GLN A 38 12.91 -7.85 0.02
N GLU A 39 12.48 -7.49 -1.19
CA GLU A 39 13.21 -7.73 -2.44
C GLU A 39 13.92 -6.44 -2.89
N LEU A 40 15.26 -6.43 -2.79
CA LEU A 40 16.08 -5.37 -3.37
C LEU A 40 16.19 -5.57 -4.88
N GLU A 41 15.69 -4.63 -5.65
CA GLU A 41 15.67 -4.72 -7.10
C GLU A 41 16.48 -3.60 -7.76
N LYS A 42 17.52 -4.01 -8.50
CA LYS A 42 18.39 -3.10 -9.26
C LYS A 42 17.89 -3.01 -10.70
N GLY A 43 17.17 -1.93 -11.02
CA GLY A 43 16.76 -1.63 -12.39
C GLY A 43 15.36 -2.10 -12.80
N MET A 44 14.69 -2.93 -11.99
CA MET A 44 13.27 -3.25 -12.19
C MET A 44 12.38 -2.07 -11.75
N LYS A 45 11.29 -1.81 -12.48
CA LYS A 45 10.26 -0.87 -12.03
C LYS A 45 9.26 -1.59 -11.14
N HIS A 46 8.66 -0.85 -10.21
CA HIS A 46 7.67 -1.39 -9.29
C HIS A 46 6.48 -2.06 -10.02
N ALA A 47 6.02 -1.49 -11.14
CA ALA A 47 4.99 -2.11 -11.99
C ALA A 47 5.41 -3.48 -12.57
N ASP A 48 6.64 -3.59 -13.06
CA ASP A 48 7.16 -4.85 -13.61
C ASP A 48 7.29 -5.91 -12.50
N TRP A 49 7.65 -5.47 -11.29
CA TRP A 49 7.70 -6.32 -10.10
C TRP A 49 6.32 -6.83 -9.67
N LEU A 50 5.28 -6.00 -9.75
CA LEU A 50 3.89 -6.41 -9.50
C LEU A 50 3.44 -7.46 -10.51
N ASP A 51 3.69 -7.22 -11.80
CA ASP A 51 3.36 -8.18 -12.87
C ASP A 51 4.09 -9.53 -12.65
N ARG A 52 5.36 -9.50 -12.23
CA ARG A 52 6.11 -10.71 -11.85
C ARG A 52 5.49 -11.41 -10.65
N SER A 53 5.08 -10.65 -9.62
CA SER A 53 4.55 -11.20 -8.37
C SER A 53 3.23 -11.93 -8.56
N PHE A 54 2.35 -11.42 -9.43
CA PHE A 54 1.07 -12.06 -9.78
C PHE A 54 1.18 -13.00 -11.00
N GLY A 55 2.37 -13.15 -11.59
CA GLY A 55 2.60 -13.91 -12.82
C GLY A 55 2.38 -15.42 -12.76
N GLY A 56 2.16 -15.98 -11.56
CA GLY A 56 1.89 -17.40 -11.36
C GLY A 56 0.54 -17.84 -11.93
N THR A 57 0.37 -19.17 -12.07
CA THR A 57 -0.89 -19.81 -12.50
C THR A 57 -1.57 -20.59 -11.37
N SER A 58 -0.98 -20.61 -10.16
CA SER A 58 -1.58 -21.23 -8.98
C SER A 58 -2.73 -20.37 -8.43
N ASP A 59 -3.69 -20.98 -7.74
CA ASP A 59 -4.67 -20.24 -6.93
C ASP A 59 -4.10 -19.89 -5.53
N GLU A 60 -2.77 -19.88 -5.39
CA GLU A 60 -2.12 -19.40 -4.19
C GLU A 60 -2.35 -17.90 -4.04
N VAL A 61 -2.59 -17.49 -2.80
CA VAL A 61 -2.72 -16.07 -2.48
C VAL A 61 -1.34 -15.42 -2.54
N VAL A 62 -1.23 -14.44 -3.43
CA VAL A 62 -0.12 -13.50 -3.46
C VAL A 62 -0.52 -12.28 -2.64
N VAL A 63 0.36 -11.89 -1.73
CA VAL A 63 0.25 -10.61 -1.02
C VAL A 63 1.47 -9.77 -1.33
N VAL A 64 1.23 -8.54 -1.78
CA VAL A 64 2.25 -7.51 -1.96
C VAL A 64 1.95 -6.32 -1.05
N CYS A 65 2.99 -5.61 -0.63
CA CYS A 65 2.85 -4.30 -0.02
C CYS A 65 3.96 -3.36 -0.49
N ASP A 66 3.71 -2.06 -0.33
CA ASP A 66 4.79 -1.07 -0.45
C ASP A 66 5.73 -1.17 0.75
N ILE A 67 6.96 -0.70 0.58
CA ILE A 67 7.99 -0.78 1.62
C ILE A 67 7.64 0.04 2.86
N ASP A 68 6.80 1.05 2.69
CA ASP A 68 6.32 1.97 3.71
C ASP A 68 4.86 1.68 4.13
N ALA A 69 4.45 0.41 4.05
CA ALA A 69 3.18 -0.11 4.54
C ALA A 69 3.35 -1.39 5.37
N PHE A 70 2.44 -1.61 6.33
CA PHE A 70 2.35 -2.86 7.11
C PHE A 70 0.96 -3.07 7.71
N PRO A 71 0.57 -4.32 8.05
CA PRO A 71 -0.59 -4.57 8.90
C PRO A 71 -0.28 -4.13 10.34
N LEU A 72 -1.30 -3.68 11.05
CA LEU A 72 -1.19 -3.30 12.46
C LEU A 72 -1.51 -4.46 13.40
N ASN A 73 -2.21 -5.48 12.91
CA ASN A 73 -2.54 -6.67 13.67
C ASN A 73 -2.67 -7.92 12.76
N THR A 74 -2.40 -9.11 13.32
CA THR A 74 -2.45 -10.38 12.57
C THR A 74 -3.87 -10.77 12.15
N ALA A 75 -4.90 -10.34 12.89
CA ALA A 75 -6.28 -10.71 12.58
C ALA A 75 -6.77 -10.06 11.28
N ALA A 76 -6.47 -8.77 11.08
CA ALA A 76 -6.73 -8.02 9.86
C ALA A 76 -6.04 -8.65 8.65
N PHE A 77 -4.75 -8.98 8.79
CA PHE A 77 -4.00 -9.67 7.74
C PHE A 77 -4.63 -11.04 7.40
N ALA A 78 -4.97 -11.84 8.40
CA ALA A 78 -5.62 -13.13 8.19
C ALA A 78 -7.00 -13.00 7.52
N ALA A 79 -7.77 -11.96 7.87
CA ALA A 79 -9.05 -11.66 7.23
C ALA A 79 -8.87 -11.31 5.74
N MET A 80 -7.92 -10.43 5.41
CA MET A 80 -7.57 -10.10 4.02
C MET A 80 -7.14 -11.34 3.23
N VAL A 81 -6.29 -12.19 3.80
CA VAL A 81 -5.88 -13.46 3.17
C VAL A 81 -7.08 -14.38 2.98
N GLY A 82 -8.00 -14.45 3.95
CA GLY A 82 -9.24 -15.22 3.84
C GLY A 82 -10.12 -14.76 2.68
N ARG A 83 -10.26 -13.44 2.48
CA ARG A 83 -10.96 -12.86 1.32
C ARG A 83 -10.27 -13.23 0.01
N ALA A 84 -8.95 -13.05 -0.06
CA ALA A 84 -8.18 -13.43 -1.24
C ALA A 84 -8.36 -14.91 -1.59
N ARG A 85 -8.31 -15.83 -0.60
CA ARG A 85 -8.56 -17.26 -0.82
C ARG A 85 -9.94 -17.56 -1.40
N SER A 86 -10.94 -16.75 -1.07
CA SER A 86 -12.29 -16.87 -1.64
C SER A 86 -12.43 -16.28 -3.05
N GLY A 87 -11.32 -15.86 -3.69
CA GLY A 87 -11.31 -15.33 -5.05
C GLY A 87 -11.49 -13.81 -5.14
N VAL A 88 -11.42 -13.09 -4.02
CA VAL A 88 -11.65 -11.63 -3.96
C VAL A 88 -10.33 -10.87 -4.06
N LEU A 89 -10.21 -9.94 -5.01
CA LEU A 89 -9.13 -8.96 -5.02
C LEU A 89 -9.33 -7.99 -3.85
N THR A 90 -8.43 -8.00 -2.87
CA THR A 90 -8.56 -7.21 -1.66
C THR A 90 -7.37 -6.28 -1.51
N GLY A 91 -7.58 -5.00 -1.21
CA GLY A 91 -6.47 -4.09 -0.93
C GLY A 91 -6.89 -2.80 -0.24
N LEU A 92 -5.92 -1.95 0.08
CA LEU A 92 -6.21 -0.65 0.70
C LEU A 92 -6.77 0.31 -0.35
N GLU A 93 -7.81 1.06 0.02
CA GLU A 93 -8.50 1.93 -0.90
C GLU A 93 -7.66 3.16 -1.25
N GLN A 94 -7.51 3.44 -2.55
CA GLN A 94 -6.85 4.64 -3.06
C GLN A 94 -7.63 5.23 -4.24
N VAL A 95 -7.49 6.55 -4.42
CA VAL A 95 -7.88 7.25 -5.66
C VAL A 95 -6.66 7.94 -6.25
N ALA A 96 -6.39 7.67 -7.52
CA ALA A 96 -5.35 8.34 -8.28
C ALA A 96 -5.84 9.70 -8.76
N ASN A 97 -5.45 10.77 -8.05
CA ASN A 97 -5.93 12.13 -8.32
C ASN A 97 -5.32 12.78 -9.58
N HIS A 98 -4.37 12.11 -10.23
CA HIS A 98 -3.63 12.63 -11.39
C HIS A 98 -4.00 11.97 -12.72
N VAL A 99 -4.80 10.91 -12.71
CA VAL A 99 -5.25 10.19 -13.91
C VAL A 99 -6.71 10.52 -14.23
N THR A 100 -7.20 10.09 -15.41
CA THR A 100 -8.59 10.31 -15.82
C THR A 100 -9.58 9.38 -15.10
N ASN A 101 -9.23 8.11 -14.89
CA ASN A 101 -10.06 7.20 -14.08
C ASN A 101 -9.81 7.41 -12.59
N ARG A 102 -10.65 8.21 -11.95
CA ARG A 102 -10.56 8.52 -10.52
C ARG A 102 -11.41 7.58 -9.65
N ALA A 103 -11.82 6.42 -10.16
CA ALA A 103 -12.55 5.45 -9.37
C ALA A 103 -11.65 4.88 -8.26
N PRO A 104 -12.18 4.70 -7.03
CA PRO A 104 -11.45 4.03 -5.97
C PRO A 104 -11.04 2.61 -6.37
N TYR A 105 -9.82 2.21 -6.02
CA TYR A 105 -9.27 0.91 -6.37
C TYR A 105 -8.49 0.29 -5.22
N ALA A 106 -8.25 -1.02 -5.31
CA ALA A 106 -7.38 -1.75 -4.38
C ALA A 106 -5.92 -1.41 -4.74
N GLY A 107 -5.30 -0.56 -3.94
CA GLY A 107 -3.95 -0.04 -4.19
C GLY A 107 -2.85 -1.06 -3.89
N PRO A 108 -1.72 -1.01 -4.62
CA PRO A 108 -0.61 -1.94 -4.42
C PRO A 108 0.13 -1.73 -3.09
N MET A 109 -0.17 -0.65 -2.34
CA MET A 109 0.44 -0.42 -1.02
C MET A 109 0.18 -1.56 -0.04
N PHE A 110 -0.94 -2.27 -0.19
CA PHE A 110 -1.20 -3.55 0.44
C PHE A 110 -2.32 -4.23 -0.33
N LEU A 111 -1.98 -5.29 -1.07
CA LEU A 111 -2.87 -5.95 -2.03
C LEU A 111 -2.73 -7.47 -1.92
N ALA A 112 -3.86 -8.17 -1.87
CA ALA A 112 -3.95 -9.60 -1.83
C ALA A 112 -4.92 -10.14 -2.89
N ALA A 113 -4.49 -11.14 -3.65
CA ALA A 113 -5.35 -11.87 -4.58
C ALA A 113 -4.77 -13.26 -4.88
N PRO A 114 -5.59 -14.23 -5.35
CA PRO A 114 -5.06 -15.43 -5.98
C PRO A 114 -4.26 -15.06 -7.23
N ALA A 115 -3.08 -15.65 -7.43
CA ALA A 115 -2.31 -15.42 -8.66
C ALA A 115 -3.12 -15.79 -9.92
N GLY A 116 -3.87 -16.90 -9.86
CA GLY A 116 -4.77 -17.34 -10.92
C GLY A 116 -5.85 -16.33 -11.31
N LEU A 117 -6.25 -15.41 -10.41
CA LEU A 117 -7.21 -14.35 -10.75
C LEU A 117 -6.62 -13.39 -11.79
N TRP A 118 -5.37 -12.97 -11.64
CA TRP A 118 -4.70 -12.08 -12.59
C TRP A 118 -4.63 -12.70 -13.99
N GLN A 119 -4.36 -14.00 -14.07
CA GLN A 119 -4.36 -14.76 -15.33
C GLN A 119 -5.75 -14.79 -15.97
N ARG A 120 -6.80 -15.12 -15.21
CA ARG A 120 -8.18 -15.18 -15.70
C ARG A 120 -8.70 -13.84 -16.21
N LEU A 121 -8.17 -12.74 -15.69
CA LEU A 121 -8.49 -11.38 -16.14
C LEU A 121 -7.65 -10.92 -17.35
N GLY A 122 -6.86 -11.82 -17.97
CA GLY A 122 -6.06 -11.50 -19.14
C GLY A 122 -4.78 -10.74 -18.84
N ARG A 123 -4.24 -10.86 -17.61
CA ARG A 123 -2.98 -10.24 -17.18
C ARG A 123 -2.99 -8.71 -17.31
N PRO A 124 -3.92 -8.01 -16.62
CA PRO A 124 -3.95 -6.55 -16.68
C PRO A 124 -2.60 -5.97 -16.21
N ALA A 125 -1.96 -5.20 -17.09
CA ALA A 125 -0.64 -4.65 -16.82
C ALA A 125 -0.66 -3.70 -15.62
N SER A 126 0.31 -3.83 -14.72
CA SER A 126 0.40 -3.00 -13.52
C SER A 126 0.96 -1.60 -13.79
N ARG A 127 1.42 -1.30 -15.01
CA ARG A 127 1.99 0.03 -15.31
C ARG A 127 0.91 1.13 -15.31
N ALA A 128 1.28 2.30 -14.80
CA ALA A 128 0.47 3.49 -14.95
C ALA A 128 0.40 3.96 -16.41
N THR A 129 -0.73 4.55 -16.77
CA THR A 129 -1.04 5.24 -18.02
C THR A 129 -1.74 6.57 -17.69
N GLU A 130 -2.13 7.35 -18.71
CA GLU A 130 -2.96 8.53 -18.47
C GLU A 130 -4.35 8.16 -17.91
N ALA A 131 -4.82 6.94 -18.19
CA ALA A 131 -6.13 6.47 -17.80
C ALA A 131 -6.15 5.86 -16.41
N VAL A 132 -5.11 5.11 -16.03
CA VAL A 132 -5.07 4.31 -14.80
C VAL A 132 -3.71 4.43 -14.14
N ASP A 133 -3.70 4.39 -12.81
CA ASP A 133 -2.49 4.37 -11.99
C ASP A 133 -1.91 2.95 -11.87
N VAL A 134 -0.78 2.84 -11.18
CA VAL A 134 -0.11 1.56 -10.93
C VAL A 134 -1.08 0.57 -10.27
N ALA A 135 -1.16 -0.64 -10.83
CA ALA A 135 -2.05 -1.74 -10.43
C ALA A 135 -3.57 -1.45 -10.52
N GLN A 136 -4.01 -0.22 -10.79
CA GLN A 136 -5.44 0.12 -10.87
C GLN A 136 -6.16 -0.68 -11.96
N ALA A 137 -5.47 -1.02 -13.05
CA ALA A 137 -5.99 -1.88 -14.12
C ALA A 137 -6.49 -3.24 -13.61
N PHE A 138 -5.88 -3.79 -12.55
CA PHE A 138 -6.30 -5.07 -11.97
C PHE A 138 -7.69 -4.95 -11.33
N THR A 139 -7.95 -3.88 -10.57
CA THR A 139 -9.28 -3.60 -10.02
C THR A 139 -10.31 -3.35 -11.13
N VAL A 140 -9.94 -2.59 -12.17
CA VAL A 140 -10.83 -2.30 -13.31
C VAL A 140 -11.22 -3.61 -14.02
N ALA A 141 -10.25 -4.47 -14.33
CA ALA A 141 -10.49 -5.75 -14.98
C ALA A 141 -11.34 -6.68 -14.10
N ALA A 142 -11.06 -6.76 -12.80
CA ALA A 142 -11.80 -7.60 -11.87
C ALA A 142 -13.28 -7.21 -11.82
N ARG A 143 -13.58 -5.90 -11.70
CA ARG A 143 -14.95 -5.38 -11.71
C ARG A 143 -15.64 -5.63 -13.05
N ALA A 144 -14.95 -5.40 -14.18
CA ALA A 144 -15.51 -5.64 -15.52
C ALA A 144 -15.87 -7.12 -15.75
N ALA A 145 -15.13 -8.05 -15.15
CA ALA A 145 -15.39 -9.48 -15.20
C ALA A 145 -16.39 -9.97 -14.14
N GLY A 146 -16.97 -9.09 -13.33
CA GLY A 146 -17.86 -9.47 -12.23
C GLY A 146 -17.17 -10.22 -11.07
N SER A 147 -15.85 -10.16 -10.99
CA SER A 147 -15.08 -10.74 -9.88
C SER A 147 -15.20 -9.88 -8.62
N GLY A 148 -15.11 -10.52 -7.46
CA GLY A 148 -15.14 -9.81 -6.17
C GLY A 148 -13.96 -8.85 -6.02
N VAL A 149 -14.27 -7.61 -5.64
CA VAL A 149 -13.27 -6.60 -5.26
C VAL A 149 -13.66 -6.01 -3.91
N GLU A 150 -12.76 -6.09 -2.94
CA GLU A 150 -12.91 -5.49 -1.62
C GLU A 150 -11.83 -4.44 -1.42
N VAL A 151 -12.23 -3.24 -1.00
CA VAL A 151 -11.31 -2.14 -0.70
C VAL A 151 -11.49 -1.75 0.76
N ILE A 152 -10.39 -1.72 1.49
CA ILE A 152 -10.37 -1.33 2.90
C ILE A 152 -10.19 0.19 2.94
N ALA A 153 -11.20 0.91 3.41
CA ALA A 153 -11.22 2.36 3.39
C ALA A 153 -10.23 2.99 4.41
N PRO A 154 -9.71 4.20 4.14
CA PRO A 154 -9.02 5.01 5.14
C PRO A 154 -9.95 5.30 6.33
N ARG A 155 -9.40 5.18 7.54
CA ARG A 155 -10.04 5.64 8.78
C ARG A 155 -9.71 7.10 9.04
N PHE A 156 -8.42 7.43 8.97
CA PHE A 156 -7.90 8.79 9.08
C PHE A 156 -6.45 8.83 8.56
N ALA A 157 -5.95 10.04 8.31
CA ALA A 157 -4.55 10.29 7.99
C ALA A 157 -3.97 11.29 8.99
N ILE A 158 -2.72 11.08 9.41
CA ILE A 158 -2.00 12.02 10.29
C ILE A 158 -1.84 13.39 9.60
N ALA A 159 -1.51 13.39 8.31
CA ALA A 159 -1.49 14.60 7.49
C ALA A 159 -2.28 14.38 6.17
N PRO A 160 -3.58 14.70 6.14
CA PRO A 160 -4.42 14.58 4.95
C PRO A 160 -3.88 15.40 3.77
N LYS A 161 -3.88 14.83 2.57
CA LYS A 161 -3.33 15.47 1.36
C LYS A 161 -4.20 15.34 0.12
N TRP A 162 -4.91 14.22 -0.04
CA TRP A 162 -5.57 13.86 -1.28
C TRP A 162 -7.03 13.47 -1.04
N ALA A 163 -7.89 13.81 -2.01
CA ALA A 163 -9.29 13.42 -1.99
C ALA A 163 -9.45 11.94 -2.34
N LEU A 164 -10.30 11.25 -1.60
CA LEU A 164 -10.77 9.89 -1.90
C LEU A 164 -12.08 9.95 -2.69
N GLY A 165 -12.08 10.70 -3.79
CA GLY A 165 -13.32 11.08 -4.48
C GLY A 165 -14.19 11.95 -3.58
N ASP A 166 -15.46 11.56 -3.41
CA ASP A 166 -16.45 12.18 -2.54
C ASP A 166 -16.56 11.52 -1.15
N ARG A 167 -15.69 10.55 -0.86
CA ARG A 167 -15.79 9.69 0.34
C ARG A 167 -14.91 10.12 1.51
N GLY A 168 -14.11 11.17 1.33
CA GLY A 168 -13.21 11.70 2.35
C GLY A 168 -11.82 12.01 1.82
N VAL A 169 -10.82 11.83 2.67
CA VAL A 169 -9.42 12.18 2.38
C VAL A 169 -8.47 11.10 2.89
N PHE A 170 -7.32 11.00 2.25
CA PHE A 170 -6.17 10.21 2.69
C PHE A 170 -4.89 11.06 2.55
N GLY A 171 -3.78 10.58 3.07
CA GLY A 171 -2.56 11.38 3.10
C GLY A 171 -1.40 10.68 3.79
N ILE A 172 -0.44 11.47 4.25
CA ILE A 172 0.73 10.91 4.94
C ILE A 172 0.28 10.29 6.27
N GLY A 173 0.74 9.07 6.53
CA GLY A 173 0.41 8.28 7.70
C GLY A 173 -1.08 7.94 7.74
N THR A 174 -1.58 7.26 6.71
CA THR A 174 -2.98 6.83 6.67
C THR A 174 -3.15 5.50 7.41
N PHE A 175 -4.08 5.49 8.36
CA PHE A 175 -4.60 4.29 9.01
C PHE A 175 -5.85 3.83 8.28
N TYR A 176 -5.96 2.53 8.02
CA TYR A 176 -7.06 1.92 7.26
C TYR A 176 -7.88 0.98 8.15
N GLY A 177 -9.15 0.77 7.79
CA GLY A 177 -10.06 -0.12 8.51
C GLY A 177 -10.30 0.33 9.95
N ASP A 178 -10.31 -0.61 10.90
CA ASP A 178 -10.40 -0.31 12.33
C ASP A 178 -9.01 -0.29 12.99
N LEU A 179 -8.09 0.49 12.42
CA LEU A 179 -6.64 0.42 12.72
C LEU A 179 -6.06 -0.95 12.34
N ASP A 180 -6.38 -1.39 11.12
CA ASP A 180 -6.01 -2.70 10.59
C ASP A 180 -4.69 -2.67 9.82
N PHE A 181 -4.47 -1.58 9.06
CA PHE A 181 -3.29 -1.38 8.23
C PHE A 181 -2.82 0.07 8.31
N PHE A 182 -1.54 0.26 8.01
CA PHE A 182 -0.92 1.58 7.92
C PHE A 182 -0.15 1.72 6.62
N HIS A 183 -0.22 2.91 6.01
CA HIS A 183 0.62 3.29 4.89
C HIS A 183 1.12 4.72 5.08
N LEU A 184 2.43 4.90 4.90
CA LEU A 184 3.09 6.16 5.17
C LEU A 184 2.83 7.21 4.10
N PHE A 185 3.01 6.87 2.83
CA PHE A 185 3.21 7.83 1.72
C PHE A 185 4.42 8.76 1.88
N GLU A 186 5.06 9.08 0.75
CA GLU A 186 6.20 10.01 0.70
C GLU A 186 7.41 9.61 1.58
N ALA A 187 7.73 8.31 1.66
CA ALA A 187 8.89 7.73 2.34
C ALA A 187 10.29 8.30 1.98
N ARG A 188 10.36 9.24 1.03
CA ARG A 188 11.59 9.98 0.69
C ARG A 188 11.90 11.14 1.62
N LEU A 189 10.97 11.52 2.49
CA LEU A 189 11.11 12.63 3.42
C LEU A 189 11.41 12.09 4.83
N GLN A 190 12.26 12.79 5.58
CA GLN A 190 12.74 12.34 6.89
C GLN A 190 11.61 12.25 7.93
N SER A 191 10.78 13.28 8.07
CA SER A 191 9.72 13.29 9.09
C SER A 191 8.66 12.20 8.88
N PRO A 192 8.23 11.88 7.63
CA PRO A 192 7.48 10.66 7.36
C PRO A 192 8.21 9.37 7.79
N VAL A 193 9.51 9.22 7.54
CA VAL A 193 10.26 8.04 8.01
C VAL A 193 10.21 7.93 9.54
N GLU A 194 10.36 9.04 10.27
CA GLU A 194 10.23 9.08 11.72
C GLU A 194 8.83 8.68 12.20
N LEU A 195 7.79 9.16 11.51
CA LEU A 195 6.41 8.74 11.76
C LEU A 195 6.25 7.23 11.56
N PHE A 196 6.77 6.68 10.47
CA PHE A 196 6.71 5.24 10.19
C PHE A 196 7.37 4.41 11.30
N CYS A 197 8.56 4.81 11.75
CA CYS A 197 9.24 4.17 12.87
C CYS A 197 8.42 4.26 14.16
N ALA A 198 7.85 5.43 14.49
CA ALA A 198 7.03 5.60 15.69
C ALA A 198 5.73 4.78 15.66
N VAL A 199 5.11 4.61 14.48
CA VAL A 199 3.95 3.73 14.32
C VAL A 199 4.36 2.27 14.46
N ALA A 200 5.50 1.86 13.90
CA ALA A 200 6.05 0.51 14.05
C ALA A 200 6.33 0.17 15.52
N GLU A 201 6.94 1.09 16.28
CA GLU A 201 7.12 0.98 17.74
C GLU A 201 5.77 0.83 18.46
N GLY A 202 4.75 1.57 18.03
CA GLY A 202 3.40 1.48 18.57
C GLY A 202 2.77 0.10 18.39
N VAL A 203 2.98 -0.54 17.24
CA VAL A 203 2.54 -1.92 17.00
C VAL A 203 3.25 -2.89 17.93
N VAL A 204 4.59 -2.82 18.00
CA VAL A 204 5.41 -3.76 18.79
C VAL A 204 5.15 -3.64 20.29
N SER A 205 4.92 -2.42 20.77
CA SER A 205 4.57 -2.16 22.18
C SER A 205 3.10 -2.42 22.51
N GLY A 206 2.25 -2.62 21.50
CA GLY A 206 0.80 -2.76 21.65
C GLY A 206 0.08 -1.46 22.03
N ARG A 207 0.73 -0.29 21.88
CA ARG A 207 0.16 1.01 22.23
C ARG A 207 0.61 2.10 21.26
N HIS A 208 -0.35 2.66 20.52
CA HIS A 208 -0.11 3.83 19.68
C HIS A 208 -0.05 5.14 20.48
N ASP A 209 0.90 6.00 20.14
CA ASP A 209 1.04 7.35 20.68
C ASP A 209 0.71 8.39 19.61
N PHE A 210 -0.59 8.66 19.44
CA PHE A 210 -1.07 9.62 18.46
C PHE A 210 -0.62 11.06 18.73
N ALA A 211 -0.31 11.41 19.99
CA ALA A 211 0.20 12.74 20.30
C ALA A 211 1.61 12.92 19.71
N ARG A 212 2.49 11.94 19.92
CA ARG A 212 3.82 11.88 19.29
C ARG A 212 3.73 11.86 17.76
N TYR A 213 2.79 11.12 17.19
CA TYR A 213 2.62 11.05 15.72
C TYR A 213 2.27 12.42 15.12
N LEU A 214 1.39 13.17 15.79
CA LEU A 214 1.03 14.52 15.37
C LEU A 214 2.18 15.51 15.56
N GLU A 215 2.99 15.37 16.61
CA GLU A 215 4.17 16.20 16.87
C GLU A 215 5.21 16.06 15.76
N ILE A 216 5.58 14.81 15.41
CA ILE A 216 6.52 14.51 14.31
C ILE A 216 6.09 15.20 13.01
N MET A 217 4.79 15.21 12.70
CA MET A 217 4.27 15.77 11.46
C MET A 217 4.05 17.29 11.50
N ARG A 218 4.03 17.93 12.69
CA ARG A 218 3.91 19.39 12.83
C ARG A 218 5.20 20.13 12.48
N GLU A 219 6.35 19.47 12.62
CA GLU A 219 7.66 20.07 12.33
C GLU A 219 7.96 20.14 10.82
N VAL A 220 7.10 19.59 9.98
CA VAL A 220 7.22 19.67 8.52
C VAL A 220 6.65 21.02 8.05
N PRO A 221 7.45 21.93 7.48
CA PRO A 221 6.92 23.15 6.89
C PRO A 221 5.89 22.81 5.81
N PRO A 222 4.81 23.59 5.64
CA PRO A 222 3.89 23.38 4.54
C PRO A 222 4.69 23.42 3.22
N VAL A 223 4.44 22.43 2.35
CA VAL A 223 5.07 22.38 1.03
C VAL A 223 4.68 23.66 0.28
N VAL A 224 5.61 24.61 0.20
CA VAL A 224 5.45 25.77 -0.67
C VAL A 224 5.37 25.24 -2.10
N ALA A 225 4.20 25.39 -2.72
CA ALA A 225 4.03 25.05 -4.12
C ALA A 225 5.12 25.77 -4.93
N ARG A 226 6.02 25.01 -5.56
CA ARG A 226 7.00 25.60 -6.48
C ARG A 226 6.21 26.33 -7.55
N PRO A 227 6.47 27.64 -7.81
CA PRO A 227 5.76 28.35 -8.86
C PRO A 227 5.98 27.59 -10.17
N ARG A 228 4.88 27.28 -10.86
CA ARG A 228 4.93 26.76 -12.23
C ARG A 228 5.81 27.72 -13.03
N LYS A 229 6.94 27.24 -13.56
CA LYS A 229 7.71 28.00 -14.55
C LYS A 229 6.75 28.32 -15.70
N ARG A 230 6.30 29.57 -15.77
CA ARG A 230 5.69 30.13 -16.97
C ARG A 230 6.79 30.09 -18.03
N PHE A 231 6.74 29.11 -18.92
CA PHE A 231 7.41 29.26 -20.20
C PHE A 231 6.67 30.38 -20.92
N GLY A 232 7.27 31.57 -20.90
CA GLY A 232 6.82 32.69 -21.69
C GLY A 232 6.94 32.33 -23.17
N LEU A 233 5.93 32.74 -23.94
CA LEU A 233 6.06 32.95 -25.37
C LEU A 233 7.28 33.82 -25.63
N PHE A 234 8.27 33.29 -26.36
CA PHE A 234 8.99 33.93 -27.45
C PHE A 234 9.56 32.83 -28.34
#